data_AF-A0A7S6RZN4-F1
#
_entry.id   AF-A0A7S6RZN4-F1
#
_cell.length_a   1.000
_cell.length_b   1.000
_cell.length_c   1.000
_cell.angle_alpha   90.00
_cell.angle_beta   90.00
_cell.angle_gamma   90.00
#
_symmetry.space_group_name_H-M   'P 1'
#
loop_
_entity.id
_entity.type
_entity.pdbx_description
1 polymer ?
#
loop_
_entity_poly.entity_id
_entity_poly.type
_entity_poly.pdbx_seq_one_letter_code
_entity_poly.pdbx_strand_id
1 'polypeptide(L)'
;MPPRSTAVALVLLAAAAPCAPAQPLITVPDDRTDAVLWIDSASGDVRRSFPLSDGAAATAPLDSRRLAPIRIASVTHPAAIVVSDPRNRRLSAIHPDTGEPLGIIADNIDARGLALAPTGELWIAAGRGGVARFDPRSGTLSTVVPANPRQGPNQAVGILHRPPGVVPENLNDDPEDDLPEGDILVTDVTLDAIWRFSPAGARIGAFSRDSSLVYPQQLALRDDGRIVVCDTFADKVREFTPTGDILASYAILRPRGVIERADGALIVSAEPGILALRPDGAIERILTPGYPAGAPRFLSNAGCTALVGDLDGDGRVTNFDVDAFVLALVDAAEFALTYPDVDRLCAGDINRDGRFDLFDIDPFVSCLVELPEIGRPCP
;
A
#
# COMPACT_ATOMS: atom_id res chain seq x y z
N MET A 1 -60.58 -12.51 -37.49
CA MET A 1 -60.29 -11.06 -37.47
C MET A 1 -61.03 -10.50 -36.27
N PRO A 2 -60.34 -10.02 -35.21
CA PRO A 2 -59.29 -8.99 -35.21
C PRO A 2 -57.90 -9.49 -34.73
N PRO A 3 -56.86 -8.63 -34.71
CA PRO A 3 -55.46 -9.04 -34.60
C PRO A 3 -54.76 -8.70 -33.27
N ARG A 4 -53.69 -9.50 -33.03
CA ARG A 4 -52.38 -9.18 -32.41
C ARG A 4 -52.33 -8.69 -30.96
N SER A 5 -51.87 -9.61 -30.11
CA SER A 5 -51.29 -9.41 -28.79
C SER A 5 -50.02 -8.54 -28.88
N THR A 6 -50.00 -7.42 -28.18
CA THR A 6 -48.81 -6.62 -27.92
C THR A 6 -48.30 -6.98 -26.52
N ALA A 7 -47.31 -7.87 -26.44
CA ALA A 7 -46.56 -8.07 -25.21
C ALA A 7 -45.56 -6.91 -25.09
N VAL A 8 -45.84 -5.97 -24.20
CA VAL A 8 -44.87 -4.96 -23.77
C VAL A 8 -43.84 -5.69 -22.92
N ALA A 9 -42.62 -5.85 -23.43
CA ALA A 9 -41.49 -6.31 -22.66
C ALA A 9 -41.16 -5.22 -21.62
N LEU A 10 -41.55 -5.47 -20.38
CA LEU A 10 -41.12 -4.69 -19.23
C LEU A 10 -39.62 -4.99 -19.02
N VAL A 11 -38.76 -4.10 -19.51
CA VAL A 11 -37.36 -4.06 -19.12
C VAL A 11 -37.34 -3.71 -17.64
N LEU A 12 -37.11 -4.71 -16.78
CA LEU A 12 -36.67 -4.43 -15.41
C LEU A 12 -35.32 -3.73 -15.54
N LEU A 13 -35.30 -2.40 -15.32
CA LEU A 13 -34.11 -1.75 -14.82
C LEU A 13 -33.79 -2.43 -13.49
N ALA A 14 -32.76 -3.26 -13.47
CA ALA A 14 -32.06 -3.56 -12.24
C ALA A 14 -31.60 -2.21 -11.70
N ALA A 15 -32.24 -1.74 -10.61
CA ALA A 15 -31.70 -0.66 -9.82
C ALA A 15 -30.28 -1.10 -9.44
N ALA A 16 -29.28 -0.37 -9.94
CA ALA A 16 -27.92 -0.51 -9.46
C ALA A 16 -27.99 -0.34 -7.94
N ALA A 17 -27.71 -1.44 -7.22
CA ALA A 17 -27.45 -1.34 -5.80
C ALA A 17 -26.34 -0.29 -5.65
N PRO A 18 -26.46 0.69 -4.73
CA PRO A 18 -25.35 1.58 -4.46
C PRO A 18 -24.15 0.69 -4.12
N CYS A 19 -23.12 0.78 -4.97
CA CYS A 19 -21.84 0.13 -4.73
C CYS A 19 -21.39 0.61 -3.34
N ALA A 20 -21.10 -0.32 -2.44
CA ALA A 20 -20.46 0.03 -1.19
C ALA A 20 -19.14 0.73 -1.54
N PRO A 21 -18.73 1.80 -0.85
CA PRO A 21 -17.38 2.34 -1.00
C PRO A 21 -16.40 1.17 -0.86
N ALA A 22 -15.33 1.16 -1.66
CA ALA A 22 -14.26 0.15 -1.55
C ALA A 22 -14.03 -0.12 -0.06
N GLN A 23 -14.49 -1.29 0.42
CA GLN A 23 -14.73 -1.45 1.86
C GLN A 23 -13.42 -1.16 2.60
N PRO A 24 -13.46 -0.51 3.78
CA PRO A 24 -12.27 -0.02 4.47
C PRO A 24 -11.53 -1.21 5.09
N LEU A 25 -11.00 -2.10 4.25
CA LEU A 25 -10.53 -3.42 4.61
C LEU A 25 -9.02 -3.38 4.74
N ILE A 26 -8.53 -3.91 5.85
CA ILE A 26 -7.11 -3.96 6.16
C ILE A 26 -6.67 -5.42 6.28
N THR A 27 -5.46 -5.71 5.81
CA THR A 27 -4.83 -7.00 6.01
C THR A 27 -3.93 -6.95 7.23
N VAL A 28 -4.08 -7.94 8.10
CA VAL A 28 -3.27 -8.09 9.31
C VAL A 28 -2.74 -9.51 9.35
N PRO A 29 -1.46 -9.71 8.99
CA PRO A 29 -0.78 -10.96 9.27
C PRO A 29 -0.72 -11.18 10.78
N ASP A 30 -1.21 -12.33 11.22
CA ASP A 30 -1.28 -12.71 12.61
C ASP A 30 -0.48 -13.98 12.84
N ASP A 31 0.69 -13.84 13.45
CA ASP A 31 1.58 -14.92 13.85
C ASP A 31 1.03 -15.84 14.95
N ARG A 32 0.08 -15.35 15.76
CA ARG A 32 -0.52 -16.15 16.84
C ARG A 32 -1.48 -17.18 16.25
N THR A 33 -2.30 -16.75 15.31
CA THR A 33 -3.23 -17.64 14.58
C THR A 33 -2.59 -18.24 13.33
N ASP A 34 -1.37 -17.82 13.01
CA ASP A 34 -0.64 -18.20 11.81
C ASP A 34 -1.47 -18.00 10.53
N ALA A 35 -2.04 -16.80 10.40
CA ALA A 35 -3.03 -16.49 9.36
C ALA A 35 -2.88 -15.06 8.83
N VAL A 36 -3.43 -14.77 7.66
CA VAL A 36 -3.73 -13.40 7.25
C VAL A 36 -5.18 -13.10 7.56
N LEU A 37 -5.42 -12.08 8.39
CA LEU A 37 -6.75 -11.60 8.74
C LEU A 37 -7.15 -10.46 7.82
N TRP A 38 -8.39 -10.45 7.39
CA TRP A 38 -9.04 -9.32 6.72
C TRP A 38 -10.00 -8.68 7.69
N ILE A 39 -9.72 -7.44 8.08
CA ILE A 39 -10.46 -6.74 9.13
C ILE A 39 -11.10 -5.50 8.51
N ASP A 40 -12.38 -5.29 8.79
CA ASP A 40 -13.04 -4.04 8.51
C ASP A 40 -12.49 -2.96 9.45
N SER A 41 -11.76 -1.99 8.92
CA SER A 41 -11.13 -0.93 9.72
C SER A 41 -12.13 0.09 10.27
N ALA A 42 -13.40 0.06 9.83
CA ALA A 42 -14.47 0.89 10.37
C ALA A 42 -15.24 0.21 11.51
N SER A 43 -15.38 -1.12 11.52
CA SER A 43 -16.04 -1.84 12.64
C SER A 43 -15.07 -2.59 13.56
N GLY A 44 -13.92 -3.02 13.05
CA GLY A 44 -12.99 -3.94 13.70
C GLY A 44 -13.33 -5.41 13.45
N ASP A 45 -14.37 -5.72 12.68
CA ASP A 45 -14.81 -7.09 12.46
C ASP A 45 -13.86 -7.85 11.53
N VAL A 46 -13.46 -9.05 11.93
CA VAL A 46 -12.75 -9.99 11.06
C VAL A 46 -13.73 -10.50 10.01
N ARG A 47 -13.51 -10.11 8.74
CA ARG A 47 -14.30 -10.53 7.59
C ARG A 47 -13.86 -11.88 7.05
N ARG A 48 -12.55 -12.13 7.00
CA ARG A 48 -11.95 -13.41 6.57
C ARG A 48 -10.67 -13.69 7.36
N SER A 49 -10.31 -14.96 7.44
CA SER A 49 -9.05 -15.44 7.99
C SER A 49 -8.50 -16.51 7.03
N PHE A 50 -7.24 -16.38 6.66
CA PHE A 50 -6.54 -17.31 5.77
C PHE A 50 -5.40 -17.98 6.53
N PRO A 51 -5.60 -19.21 7.06
CA PRO A 51 -4.54 -19.96 7.70
C PRO A 51 -3.37 -20.21 6.74
N LEU A 52 -2.14 -20.04 7.21
CA LEU A 52 -0.91 -20.18 6.41
C LEU A 52 -0.19 -21.50 6.65
N SER A 53 -0.43 -22.15 7.79
CA SER A 53 0.02 -23.51 8.05
C SER A 53 -1.11 -24.41 8.53
N ASP A 54 -0.93 -25.70 8.28
CA ASP A 54 -1.80 -26.76 8.82
C ASP A 54 -1.43 -27.15 10.26
N GLY A 55 -0.69 -26.29 10.99
CA GLY A 55 -0.24 -26.54 12.36
C GLY A 55 1.04 -27.38 12.50
N ALA A 56 1.72 -27.72 11.39
CA ALA A 56 2.97 -28.49 11.41
C ALA A 56 4.21 -27.66 11.77
N ALA A 57 4.23 -26.38 11.41
CA ALA A 57 5.21 -25.38 11.83
C ALA A 57 4.61 -23.98 11.64
N ALA A 58 4.52 -23.19 12.72
CA ALA A 58 3.98 -21.84 12.63
C ALA A 58 4.86 -20.97 11.72
N THR A 59 4.26 -20.40 10.67
CA THR A 59 4.86 -19.29 9.93
C THR A 59 4.92 -18.07 10.86
N ALA A 60 5.81 -17.11 10.61
CA ALA A 60 5.81 -15.87 11.39
C ALA A 60 5.43 -14.72 10.46
N PRO A 61 4.20 -14.72 9.92
CA PRO A 61 3.81 -13.80 8.89
C PRO A 61 3.89 -12.37 9.45
N LEU A 62 4.54 -11.47 8.71
CA LEU A 62 4.87 -10.14 9.22
C LEU A 62 4.09 -9.06 8.48
N ASP A 63 4.13 -9.11 7.16
CA ASP A 63 3.45 -8.16 6.29
C ASP A 63 2.75 -8.89 5.13
N SER A 64 1.73 -8.27 4.55
CA SER A 64 1.08 -8.78 3.36
C SER A 64 0.65 -7.67 2.41
N ARG A 65 0.63 -7.95 1.11
CA ARG A 65 0.18 -7.01 0.07
C ARG A 65 -0.65 -7.75 -0.96
N ARG A 66 -1.74 -7.14 -1.41
CA ARG A 66 -2.49 -7.64 -2.57
C ARG A 66 -1.77 -7.18 -3.83
N LEU A 67 -1.59 -8.07 -4.79
CA LEU A 67 -1.04 -7.77 -6.12
C LEU A 67 -1.98 -8.28 -7.19
N ALA A 68 -2.10 -7.55 -8.30
CA ALA A 68 -2.90 -7.91 -9.45
C ALA A 68 -2.35 -7.21 -10.72
N PRO A 69 -2.03 -7.94 -11.81
CA PRO A 69 -1.81 -9.39 -11.86
C PRO A 69 -0.50 -9.80 -11.17
N ILE A 70 -0.24 -11.10 -11.06
CA ILE A 70 1.03 -11.63 -10.55
C ILE A 70 1.44 -12.93 -11.21
N ARG A 71 2.70 -13.01 -11.62
CA ARG A 71 3.34 -14.21 -12.14
C ARG A 71 4.14 -14.91 -11.04
N ILE A 72 3.78 -16.17 -10.80
CA ILE A 72 4.45 -17.05 -9.83
C ILE A 72 5.00 -18.23 -10.62
N ALA A 73 6.32 -18.41 -10.58
CA ALA A 73 7.03 -19.33 -11.46
C ALA A 73 6.69 -19.10 -12.95
N SER A 74 5.92 -19.99 -13.58
CA SER A 74 5.51 -19.89 -14.99
C SER A 74 4.00 -19.65 -15.17
N VAL A 75 3.26 -19.38 -14.09
CA VAL A 75 1.81 -19.20 -14.11
C VAL A 75 1.48 -17.75 -13.76
N THR A 76 0.63 -17.13 -14.56
CA THR A 76 0.07 -15.80 -14.27
C THR A 76 -1.28 -15.97 -13.57
N HIS A 77 -1.42 -15.32 -12.44
CA HIS A 77 -2.63 -15.25 -11.64
C HIS A 77 -3.24 -13.85 -11.75
N PRO A 78 -4.58 -13.72 -11.78
CA PRO A 78 -5.24 -12.42 -11.86
C PRO A 78 -5.01 -11.58 -10.60
N ALA A 79 -4.86 -12.22 -9.44
CA ALA A 79 -4.50 -11.56 -8.20
C ALA A 79 -3.93 -12.57 -7.17
N ALA A 80 -3.13 -12.08 -6.23
CA ALA A 80 -2.71 -12.82 -5.04
C ALA A 80 -2.61 -11.90 -3.82
N ILE A 81 -2.72 -12.50 -2.63
CA ILE A 81 -2.18 -11.90 -1.41
C ILE A 81 -0.77 -12.45 -1.23
N VAL A 82 0.22 -11.58 -1.32
CA VAL A 82 1.60 -11.89 -1.02
C VAL A 82 1.84 -11.73 0.47
N VAL A 83 2.53 -12.68 1.08
CA VAL A 83 2.78 -12.73 2.53
C VAL A 83 4.27 -12.92 2.78
N SER A 84 4.84 -12.05 3.62
CA SER A 84 6.21 -12.17 4.08
C SER A 84 6.29 -13.08 5.30
N ASP A 85 7.22 -14.03 5.29
CA ASP A 85 7.50 -14.95 6.40
C ASP A 85 9.01 -14.90 6.72
N PRO A 86 9.45 -14.00 7.61
CA PRO A 86 10.84 -13.89 8.02
C PRO A 86 11.35 -15.15 8.75
N ARG A 87 10.49 -15.94 9.40
CA ARG A 87 10.92 -17.13 10.16
C ARG A 87 11.35 -18.24 9.23
N ASN A 88 10.58 -18.50 8.16
CA ASN A 88 10.96 -19.47 7.14
C ASN A 88 11.78 -18.86 6.00
N ARG A 89 12.06 -17.54 6.06
CA ARG A 89 12.82 -16.78 5.06
C ARG A 89 12.22 -16.92 3.66
N ARG A 90 10.94 -16.60 3.57
CA ARG A 90 10.14 -16.84 2.38
C ARG A 90 9.18 -15.70 2.08
N LEU A 91 8.90 -15.52 0.80
CA LEU A 91 7.79 -14.75 0.29
C LEU A 91 6.83 -15.72 -0.41
N SER A 92 5.58 -15.75 0.04
CA SER A 92 4.55 -16.68 -0.45
C SER A 92 3.37 -15.94 -1.03
N ALA A 93 2.57 -16.62 -1.84
CA ALA A 93 1.31 -16.11 -2.34
C ALA A 93 0.16 -17.05 -2.02
N ILE A 94 -0.98 -16.48 -1.67
CA ILE A 94 -2.26 -17.18 -1.49
C ILE A 94 -3.35 -16.53 -2.35
N HIS A 95 -4.36 -17.29 -2.71
CA HIS A 95 -5.50 -16.82 -3.48
C HIS A 95 -6.32 -15.84 -2.65
N PRO A 96 -6.68 -14.64 -3.16
CA PRO A 96 -7.32 -13.60 -2.37
C PRO A 96 -8.72 -13.98 -1.88
N ASP A 97 -9.42 -14.85 -2.61
CA ASP A 97 -10.75 -15.30 -2.20
C ASP A 97 -10.79 -16.56 -1.34
N THR A 98 -10.02 -17.58 -1.72
CA THR A 98 -10.09 -18.90 -1.10
C THR A 98 -9.03 -19.10 -0.02
N GLY A 99 -7.95 -18.32 -0.02
CA GLY A 99 -6.79 -18.53 0.85
C GLY A 99 -5.87 -19.67 0.42
N GLU A 100 -6.21 -20.39 -0.66
CA GLU A 100 -5.42 -21.51 -1.13
C GLU A 100 -4.00 -21.06 -1.55
N PRO A 101 -2.94 -21.83 -1.21
CA PRO A 101 -1.59 -21.49 -1.62
C PRO A 101 -1.45 -21.44 -3.15
N LEU A 102 -0.92 -20.32 -3.66
CA LEU A 102 -0.57 -20.17 -5.08
C LEU A 102 0.90 -20.52 -5.35
N GLY A 103 1.77 -20.37 -4.36
CA GLY A 103 3.16 -20.84 -4.45
C GLY A 103 4.16 -20.09 -3.57
N ILE A 104 5.43 -20.50 -3.66
CA ILE A 104 6.59 -19.70 -3.22
C ILE A 104 6.86 -18.66 -4.31
N ILE A 105 6.95 -17.38 -3.98
CA ILE A 105 7.53 -16.35 -4.86
C ILE A 105 9.05 -16.36 -4.75
N ALA A 106 9.56 -16.39 -3.52
CA ALA A 106 10.99 -16.46 -3.27
C ALA A 106 11.29 -17.19 -1.96
N ASP A 107 12.32 -18.04 -1.98
CA ASP A 107 12.93 -18.63 -0.80
C ASP A 107 14.27 -17.95 -0.50
N ASN A 108 14.80 -18.20 0.71
CA ASN A 108 16.09 -17.67 1.18
C ASN A 108 16.14 -16.14 1.29
N ILE A 109 14.98 -15.49 1.36
CA ILE A 109 14.83 -14.04 1.57
C ILE A 109 14.31 -13.78 2.99
N ASP A 110 15.00 -12.95 3.78
CA ASP A 110 14.46 -12.48 5.07
C ASP A 110 13.46 -11.34 4.78
N ALA A 111 12.33 -11.67 4.16
CA ALA A 111 11.32 -10.69 3.77
C ALA A 111 10.59 -10.19 5.03
N ARG A 112 10.62 -8.88 5.27
CA ARG A 112 9.96 -8.25 6.42
C ARG A 112 8.81 -7.36 5.98
N GLY A 113 9.07 -6.07 5.81
CA GLY A 113 8.12 -5.12 5.26
C GLY A 113 8.00 -5.24 3.75
N LEU A 114 6.80 -4.96 3.27
CA LEU A 114 6.41 -4.94 1.88
C LEU A 114 5.86 -3.56 1.51
N ALA A 115 6.20 -3.04 0.35
CA ALA A 115 5.60 -1.81 -0.19
C ALA A 115 5.33 -2.00 -1.68
N LEU A 116 4.23 -1.45 -2.16
CA LEU A 116 3.97 -1.38 -3.59
C LEU A 116 4.49 -0.05 -4.13
N ALA A 117 5.18 -0.10 -5.26
CA ALA A 117 5.42 1.08 -6.06
C ALA A 117 4.15 1.45 -6.84
N PRO A 118 3.99 2.72 -7.24
CA PRO A 118 2.92 3.17 -8.14
C PRO A 118 2.76 2.29 -9.39
N THR A 119 3.89 1.90 -9.99
CA THR A 119 3.99 1.05 -11.18
C THR A 119 3.65 -0.44 -10.96
N GLY A 120 3.37 -0.83 -9.70
CA GLY A 120 2.92 -2.17 -9.31
C GLY A 120 4.01 -3.12 -8.80
N GLU A 121 5.30 -2.77 -8.86
CA GLU A 121 6.35 -3.62 -8.28
C GLU A 121 6.28 -3.70 -6.77
N LEU A 122 6.62 -4.89 -6.25
CA LEU A 122 6.71 -5.13 -4.82
C LEU A 122 8.13 -4.92 -4.33
N TRP A 123 8.28 -3.93 -3.47
CA TRP A 123 9.50 -3.60 -2.75
C TRP A 123 9.52 -4.29 -1.40
N ILE A 124 10.66 -4.89 -1.06
CA ILE A 124 10.81 -5.78 0.09
C ILE A 124 11.98 -5.30 0.93
N ALA A 125 11.71 -4.96 2.20
CA ALA A 125 12.74 -4.81 3.21
C ALA A 125 13.34 -6.18 3.53
N ALA A 126 14.63 -6.36 3.22
CA ALA A 126 15.36 -7.59 3.49
C ALA A 126 16.07 -7.51 4.85
N GLY A 127 15.62 -8.30 5.82
CA GLY A 127 15.98 -8.22 7.23
C GLY A 127 17.44 -8.48 7.61
N ARG A 128 18.28 -8.99 6.69
CA ARG A 128 19.74 -9.09 6.87
C ARG A 128 20.50 -7.90 6.29
N GLY A 129 19.77 -6.87 5.89
CA GLY A 129 20.24 -5.70 5.18
C GLY A 129 19.84 -5.74 3.71
N GLY A 130 19.67 -4.55 3.14
CA GLY A 130 19.29 -4.37 1.74
C GLY A 130 17.79 -4.27 1.46
N VAL A 131 17.49 -4.14 0.18
CA VAL A 131 16.15 -3.96 -0.38
C VAL A 131 16.08 -4.79 -1.66
N ALA A 132 15.01 -5.57 -1.80
CA ALA A 132 14.72 -6.31 -3.03
C ALA A 132 13.48 -5.75 -3.72
N ARG A 133 13.39 -5.97 -5.03
CA ARG A 133 12.25 -5.62 -5.87
C ARG A 133 11.79 -6.85 -6.63
N PHE A 134 10.50 -7.13 -6.53
CA PHE A 134 9.82 -8.17 -7.29
C PHE A 134 8.89 -7.52 -8.30
N ASP A 135 9.13 -7.79 -9.58
CA ASP A 135 8.23 -7.41 -10.67
C ASP A 135 7.16 -8.50 -10.83
N PRO A 136 5.89 -8.21 -10.53
CA PRO A 136 4.83 -9.20 -10.59
C PRO A 136 4.45 -9.57 -12.02
N ARG A 137 4.76 -8.78 -13.04
CA ARG A 137 4.44 -9.11 -14.44
C ARG A 137 5.40 -10.17 -14.97
N SER A 138 6.70 -9.96 -14.77
CA SER A 138 7.72 -10.92 -15.21
C SER A 138 7.93 -12.08 -14.21
N GLY A 139 7.57 -11.88 -12.94
CA GLY A 139 7.87 -12.80 -11.85
C GLY A 139 9.34 -12.73 -11.40
N THR A 140 10.04 -11.65 -11.74
CA THR A 140 11.48 -11.50 -11.49
C THR A 140 11.74 -10.85 -10.14
N LEU A 141 12.54 -11.49 -9.29
CA LEU A 141 13.08 -10.90 -8.08
C LEU A 141 14.52 -10.40 -8.34
N SER A 142 14.80 -9.18 -7.91
CA SER A 142 16.12 -8.54 -8.02
C SER A 142 16.52 -7.85 -6.72
N THR A 143 17.81 -7.84 -6.40
CA THR A 143 18.34 -7.02 -5.31
C THR A 143 18.58 -5.61 -5.82
N VAL A 144 17.99 -4.61 -5.17
CA VAL A 144 18.17 -3.19 -5.51
C VAL A 144 19.21 -2.54 -4.61
N VAL A 145 19.08 -2.73 -3.30
CA VAL A 145 20.07 -2.27 -2.32
C VAL A 145 20.75 -3.50 -1.73
N PRO A 146 22.08 -3.63 -1.80
CA PRO A 146 22.78 -4.78 -1.25
C PRO A 146 22.75 -4.78 0.28
N ALA A 147 22.86 -5.97 0.86
CA ALA A 147 23.08 -6.18 2.30
C ALA A 147 24.50 -5.75 2.71
N ASN A 148 24.76 -4.45 2.70
CA ASN A 148 26.07 -3.86 2.98
C ASN A 148 25.89 -2.65 3.92
N PRO A 149 26.50 -2.64 5.11
CA PRO A 149 26.37 -1.53 6.08
C PRO A 149 26.74 -0.13 5.56
N ARG A 150 27.58 -0.05 4.52
CA ARG A 150 27.95 1.24 3.90
C ARG A 150 26.88 1.74 2.94
N GLN A 151 26.29 0.84 2.18
CA GLN A 151 25.43 1.17 1.03
C GLN A 151 23.95 0.94 1.28
N GLY A 152 23.58 0.08 2.23
CA GLY A 152 22.21 -0.30 2.53
C GLY A 152 21.92 -0.23 4.04
N PRO A 153 20.67 -0.53 4.44
CA PRO A 153 20.34 -0.69 5.84
C PRO A 153 21.05 -1.93 6.41
N ASN A 154 21.40 -1.89 7.69
CA ASN A 154 21.94 -3.02 8.43
C ASN A 154 20.86 -4.07 8.71
N GLN A 155 19.68 -3.61 9.13
CA GLN A 155 18.54 -4.46 9.42
C GLN A 155 17.23 -3.79 8.96
N ALA A 156 16.91 -3.94 7.66
CA ALA A 156 15.68 -3.41 7.09
C ALA A 156 14.45 -4.08 7.73
N VAL A 157 13.46 -3.29 8.14
CA VAL A 157 12.22 -3.83 8.74
C VAL A 157 10.99 -3.30 8.02
N GLY A 158 10.74 -2.00 8.08
CA GLY A 158 9.70 -1.32 7.30
C GLY A 158 10.27 -0.76 6.00
N ILE A 159 9.42 -0.68 4.99
CA ILE A 159 9.72 -0.08 3.70
C ILE A 159 8.50 0.71 3.22
N LEU A 160 8.76 1.84 2.58
CA LEU A 160 7.74 2.68 1.96
C LEU A 160 8.31 3.20 0.64
N HIS A 161 7.54 3.04 -0.44
CA HIS A 161 7.86 3.65 -1.73
C HIS A 161 7.07 4.96 -1.83
N ARG A 162 7.74 6.08 -2.00
CA ARG A 162 7.09 7.37 -2.23
C ARG A 162 6.97 7.62 -3.72
N PRO A 163 5.80 8.03 -4.22
CA PRO A 163 5.64 8.34 -5.63
C PRO A 163 6.55 9.52 -6.02
N PRO A 164 6.90 9.63 -7.31
CA PRO A 164 7.49 10.86 -7.84
C PRO A 164 6.57 12.07 -7.58
N GLY A 165 7.13 13.28 -7.54
CA GLY A 165 6.32 14.49 -7.42
C GLY A 165 5.45 14.73 -8.67
N VAL A 166 4.35 15.47 -8.52
CA VAL A 166 3.47 15.85 -9.64
C VAL A 166 4.07 17.02 -10.44
N VAL A 167 3.86 17.02 -11.76
CA VAL A 167 4.44 17.99 -12.70
C VAL A 167 3.40 19.05 -13.08
N PRO A 168 3.65 20.36 -12.86
CA PRO A 168 2.78 21.40 -13.39
C PRO A 168 2.98 21.61 -14.91
N GLU A 169 1.89 21.94 -15.60
CA GLU A 169 1.70 22.13 -17.06
C GLU A 169 2.70 23.03 -17.84
N ASN A 170 3.63 23.73 -17.21
CA ASN A 170 4.38 24.82 -17.85
C ASN A 170 5.84 24.49 -18.27
N LEU A 171 6.12 23.27 -18.73
CA LEU A 171 7.38 22.96 -19.40
C LEU A 171 7.11 22.54 -20.86
N ASN A 172 7.19 23.53 -21.76
CA ASN A 172 7.23 23.34 -23.20
C ASN A 172 8.61 22.82 -23.71
N ASP A 173 9.42 22.24 -22.83
CA ASP A 173 10.68 21.58 -23.15
C ASP A 173 10.66 20.23 -22.42
N ASP A 174 10.81 19.15 -23.20
CA ASP A 174 10.84 17.73 -22.84
C ASP A 174 11.14 17.42 -21.34
N PRO A 175 10.11 17.14 -20.50
CA PRO A 175 10.23 17.20 -19.04
C PRO A 175 10.58 15.86 -18.35
N GLU A 176 10.70 14.74 -19.08
CA GLU A 176 10.94 13.42 -18.46
C GLU A 176 12.28 13.32 -17.71
N ASP A 177 13.33 14.02 -18.19
CA ASP A 177 14.70 13.90 -17.67
C ASP A 177 14.95 14.67 -16.34
N ASP A 178 14.08 15.62 -15.97
CA ASP A 178 14.25 16.49 -14.78
C ASP A 178 13.23 16.22 -13.65
N LEU A 179 12.39 15.18 -13.77
CA LEU A 179 11.45 14.81 -12.71
C LEU A 179 12.21 14.30 -11.48
N PRO A 180 11.87 14.75 -10.25
CA PRO A 180 12.38 14.09 -9.07
C PRO A 180 11.84 12.67 -9.05
N GLU A 181 12.72 11.70 -9.25
CA GLU A 181 12.40 10.30 -9.01
C GLU A 181 11.77 10.17 -7.62
N GLY A 182 10.71 9.34 -7.51
CA GLY A 182 10.24 8.88 -6.21
C GLY A 182 11.40 8.28 -5.42
N ASP A 183 11.25 8.06 -4.12
CA ASP A 183 12.30 7.45 -3.34
C ASP A 183 11.76 6.42 -2.36
N ILE A 184 12.68 5.67 -1.77
CA ILE A 184 12.35 4.56 -0.89
C ILE A 184 12.83 4.89 0.51
N LEU A 185 11.90 4.86 1.45
CA LEU A 185 12.21 4.96 2.87
C LEU A 185 12.30 3.56 3.46
N VAL A 186 13.36 3.30 4.21
CA VAL A 186 13.58 2.01 4.87
C VAL A 186 13.95 2.24 6.32
N THR A 187 13.21 1.62 7.25
CA THR A 187 13.60 1.64 8.66
C THR A 187 14.69 0.62 8.94
N ASP A 188 15.67 1.05 9.72
CA ASP A 188 16.76 0.24 10.20
C ASP A 188 16.71 0.19 11.73
N VAL A 189 16.24 -0.95 12.25
CA VAL A 189 16.06 -1.14 13.70
C VAL A 189 17.36 -1.31 14.48
N THR A 190 18.50 -1.48 13.81
CA THR A 190 19.81 -1.58 14.49
C THR A 190 20.53 -0.25 14.57
N LEU A 191 20.20 0.67 13.67
CA LEU A 191 20.73 2.03 13.65
C LEU A 191 19.73 3.06 14.19
N ASP A 192 18.53 2.62 14.58
CA ASP A 192 17.43 3.46 15.03
C ASP A 192 17.19 4.64 14.06
N ALA A 193 17.12 4.32 12.77
CA ALA A 193 17.12 5.31 11.71
C ALA A 193 16.14 4.96 10.58
N ILE A 194 15.81 5.98 9.79
CA ILE A 194 15.10 5.83 8.52
C ILE A 194 16.06 6.29 7.43
N TRP A 195 16.33 5.43 6.45
CA TRP A 195 17.20 5.72 5.32
C TRP A 195 16.41 6.00 4.06
N ARG A 196 16.91 6.94 3.24
CA ARG A 196 16.42 7.24 1.89
C ARG A 196 17.30 6.57 0.85
N PHE A 197 16.67 5.92 -0.12
CA PHE A 197 17.32 5.35 -1.30
C PHE A 197 16.62 5.83 -2.56
N SER A 198 17.37 6.06 -3.64
CA SER A 198 16.76 6.21 -4.96
C SER A 198 16.13 4.89 -5.41
N PRO A 199 15.21 4.90 -6.39
CA PRO A 199 14.65 3.69 -6.98
C PRO A 199 15.73 2.80 -7.64
N ALA A 200 16.86 3.38 -8.05
CA ALA A 200 18.01 2.62 -8.52
C ALA A 200 18.86 1.98 -7.38
N GLY A 201 18.52 2.24 -6.12
CA GLY A 201 19.19 1.68 -4.94
C GLY A 201 20.36 2.50 -4.40
N ALA A 202 20.57 3.73 -4.88
CA ALA A 202 21.61 4.59 -4.35
C ALA A 202 21.17 5.18 -3.00
N ARG A 203 22.00 5.05 -1.96
CA ARG A 203 21.73 5.67 -0.66
C ARG A 203 21.85 7.18 -0.74
N ILE A 204 20.76 7.88 -0.49
CA ILE A 204 20.69 9.36 -0.51
C ILE A 204 21.15 9.91 0.85
N GLY A 205 20.69 9.31 1.94
CA GLY A 205 21.00 9.79 3.30
C GLY A 205 19.95 9.38 4.32
N ALA A 206 20.05 9.91 5.53
CA ALA A 206 19.01 9.75 6.53
C ALA A 206 17.77 10.56 6.11
N PHE A 207 16.59 9.98 6.28
CA PHE A 207 15.32 10.68 6.07
C PHE A 207 15.10 11.72 7.16
N SER A 208 15.14 11.27 8.41
CA SER A 208 14.99 12.13 9.57
C SER A 208 16.34 12.44 10.21
N ARG A 209 16.49 13.67 10.71
CA ARG A 209 17.63 14.07 11.55
C ARG A 209 17.43 13.74 13.02
N ASP A 210 16.26 13.22 13.38
CA ASP A 210 15.93 12.80 14.74
C ASP A 210 16.70 11.53 15.12
N SER A 211 17.61 11.67 16.08
CA SER A 211 18.36 10.55 16.66
C SER A 211 17.66 9.90 17.85
N SER A 212 16.38 10.23 18.12
CA SER A 212 15.60 9.71 19.24
C SER A 212 14.61 8.62 18.87
N LEU A 213 14.61 8.15 17.61
CA LEU A 213 13.94 6.92 17.24
C LEU A 213 14.53 5.75 18.03
N VAL A 214 13.70 4.76 18.33
CA VAL A 214 14.09 3.54 19.02
C VAL A 214 13.31 2.37 18.42
N TYR A 215 14.02 1.55 17.66
CA TYR A 215 13.49 0.37 16.97
C TYR A 215 12.32 0.71 16.03
N PRO A 216 12.49 1.64 15.07
CA PRO A 216 11.41 2.05 14.19
C PRO A 216 10.99 0.91 13.25
N GLN A 217 9.69 0.64 13.14
CA GLN A 217 9.13 -0.47 12.36
C GLN A 217 8.41 0.02 11.09
N GLN A 218 7.11 -0.23 10.95
CA GLN A 218 6.38 0.16 9.74
C GLN A 218 6.32 1.68 9.57
N LEU A 219 6.30 2.11 8.29
CA LEU A 219 5.99 3.47 7.88
C LEU A 219 4.74 3.46 7.00
N ALA A 220 4.00 4.57 7.01
CA ALA A 220 2.92 4.85 6.08
C ALA A 220 3.10 6.26 5.48
N LEU A 221 2.72 6.38 4.21
CA LEU A 221 2.54 7.68 3.55
C LEU A 221 1.10 8.14 3.82
N ARG A 222 0.95 9.40 4.23
CA ARG A 222 -0.36 10.05 4.26
C ARG A 222 -0.69 10.71 2.93
N ASP A 223 -1.97 10.92 2.70
CA ASP A 223 -2.51 11.56 1.50
C ASP A 223 -2.00 13.00 1.31
N ASP A 224 -1.66 13.67 2.42
CA ASP A 224 -1.03 15.00 2.38
C ASP A 224 0.51 14.95 2.34
N GLY A 225 1.10 13.79 2.07
CA GLY A 225 2.54 13.59 1.94
C GLY A 225 3.30 13.41 3.26
N ARG A 226 2.63 13.56 4.42
CA ARG A 226 3.27 13.28 5.72
C ARG A 226 3.67 11.82 5.83
N ILE A 227 4.75 11.56 6.57
CA ILE A 227 5.23 10.20 6.83
C ILE A 227 4.93 9.84 8.28
N VAL A 228 4.23 8.73 8.49
CA VAL A 228 3.91 8.21 9.82
C VAL A 228 4.80 7.01 10.09
N VAL A 229 5.39 6.92 11.29
CA VAL A 229 6.30 5.84 11.66
C VAL A 229 5.94 5.28 13.03
N CYS A 230 5.95 3.96 13.13
CA CYS A 230 5.90 3.27 14.41
C CYS A 230 7.28 3.30 15.07
N ASP A 231 7.47 4.19 16.05
CA ASP A 231 8.66 4.27 16.90
C ASP A 231 8.50 3.33 18.10
N THR A 232 8.69 2.04 17.83
CA THR A 232 8.13 0.94 18.62
C THR A 232 8.59 0.94 20.07
N PHE A 233 9.90 1.05 20.33
CA PHE A 233 10.42 0.99 21.70
C PHE A 233 10.53 2.36 22.38
N ALA A 234 10.19 3.44 21.66
CA ALA A 234 9.90 4.73 22.28
C ALA A 234 8.44 4.87 22.72
N ASP A 235 7.60 3.85 22.45
CA ASP A 235 6.16 3.85 22.71
C ASP A 235 5.44 5.04 22.06
N LYS A 236 5.78 5.29 20.78
CA LYS A 236 5.25 6.42 20.02
C LYS A 236 4.90 6.06 18.58
N VAL A 237 3.82 6.63 18.09
CA VAL A 237 3.64 6.86 16.64
C VAL A 237 4.12 8.29 16.37
N ARG A 238 4.98 8.49 15.36
CA ARG A 238 5.51 9.82 15.01
C ARG A 238 5.06 10.21 13.60
N GLU A 239 4.74 11.49 13.43
CA GLU A 239 4.51 12.08 12.11
C GLU A 239 5.68 12.99 11.72
N PHE A 240 6.06 12.91 10.46
CA PHE A 240 7.11 13.72 9.85
C PHE A 240 6.57 14.48 8.64
N THR A 241 7.18 15.62 8.34
CA THR A 241 7.07 16.26 7.03
C THR A 241 7.58 15.31 5.94
N PRO A 242 7.20 15.53 4.66
CA PRO A 242 7.81 14.81 3.53
C PRO A 242 9.34 14.92 3.50
N THR A 243 9.94 15.92 4.15
CA THR A 243 11.38 16.13 4.21
C THR A 243 12.05 15.57 5.47
N GLY A 244 11.29 14.99 6.41
CA GLY A 244 11.81 14.29 7.57
C GLY A 244 11.94 15.10 8.87
N ASP A 245 11.28 16.25 8.96
CA ASP A 245 11.16 17.01 10.20
C ASP A 245 9.97 16.49 11.03
N ILE A 246 10.11 16.38 12.35
CA ILE A 246 9.02 15.89 13.21
C ILE A 246 7.90 16.93 13.27
N LEU A 247 6.66 16.47 13.10
CA LEU A 247 5.46 17.28 13.23
C LEU A 247 4.68 16.94 14.50
N ALA A 248 4.49 15.64 14.77
CA ALA A 248 3.69 15.18 15.89
C ALA A 248 4.22 13.87 16.48
N SER A 249 3.79 13.56 17.70
CA SER A 249 4.07 12.29 18.36
C SER A 249 2.92 11.91 19.27
N TYR A 250 2.46 10.68 19.14
CA TYR A 250 1.32 10.13 19.88
C TYR A 250 1.79 8.98 20.75
N ALA A 251 1.50 9.04 22.06
CA ALA A 251 1.89 8.00 23.01
C ALA A 251 1.04 6.74 22.81
N ILE A 252 1.61 5.75 22.13
CA ILE A 252 0.98 4.46 21.84
C ILE A 252 1.94 3.39 22.33
N LEU A 253 1.48 2.43 23.14
CA LEU A 253 2.36 1.40 23.69
C LEU A 253 2.77 0.40 22.59
N ARG A 254 4.06 0.33 22.29
CA ARG A 254 4.68 -0.56 21.30
C ARG A 254 3.95 -0.65 19.95
N PRO A 255 3.79 0.46 19.20
CA PRO A 255 3.20 0.42 17.88
C PRO A 255 4.13 -0.31 16.92
N ARG A 256 3.58 -1.07 15.98
CA ARG A 256 4.37 -1.91 15.06
C ARG A 256 3.98 -1.72 13.61
N GLY A 257 2.69 -1.59 13.37
CA GLY A 257 2.10 -1.34 12.07
C GLY A 257 1.23 -0.10 12.06
N VAL A 258 1.21 0.61 10.94
CA VAL A 258 0.43 1.83 10.74
C VAL A 258 0.02 1.98 9.28
N ILE A 259 -1.19 2.48 9.06
CA ILE A 259 -1.75 2.89 7.77
C ILE A 259 -2.69 4.08 7.97
N GLU A 260 -2.95 4.82 6.90
CA GLU A 260 -4.04 5.78 6.83
C GLU A 260 -5.30 5.13 6.26
N ARG A 261 -6.44 5.43 6.87
CA ARG A 261 -7.78 5.11 6.37
C ARG A 261 -8.29 6.28 5.52
N ALA A 262 -9.18 6.01 4.58
CA ALA A 262 -9.70 7.01 3.62
C ALA A 262 -10.31 8.29 4.24
N ASP A 263 -10.69 8.28 5.52
CA ASP A 263 -11.19 9.46 6.25
C ASP A 263 -10.07 10.24 7.00
N GLY A 264 -8.81 9.92 6.74
CA GLY A 264 -7.64 10.51 7.39
C GLY A 264 -7.37 10.00 8.81
N ALA A 265 -8.12 9.00 9.29
CA ALA A 265 -7.81 8.33 10.54
C ALA A 265 -6.58 7.41 10.38
N LEU A 266 -5.80 7.24 11.44
CA LEU A 266 -4.72 6.27 11.46
C LEU A 266 -5.20 4.96 12.08
N ILE A 267 -4.90 3.84 11.44
CA ILE A 267 -5.05 2.52 12.05
C ILE A 267 -3.67 2.04 12.48
N VAL A 268 -3.53 1.67 13.75
CA VAL A 268 -2.24 1.31 14.35
C VAL A 268 -2.34 -0.05 15.03
N SER A 269 -1.46 -0.98 14.71
CA SER A 269 -1.28 -2.21 15.47
C SER A 269 -0.29 -1.95 16.61
N ALA A 270 -0.71 -2.25 17.84
CA ALA A 270 0.03 -1.94 19.04
C ALA A 270 -0.21 -2.99 20.12
N GLU A 271 0.50 -2.89 21.26
CA GLU A 271 0.31 -3.83 22.39
C GLU A 271 -1.12 -3.85 22.95
N PRO A 272 -1.88 -2.75 23.00
CA PRO A 272 -3.28 -2.80 23.42
C PRO A 272 -4.24 -3.48 22.42
N GLY A 273 -3.82 -3.64 21.16
CA GLY A 273 -4.65 -4.13 20.06
C GLY A 273 -4.46 -3.35 18.77
N ILE A 274 -5.40 -3.50 17.84
CA ILE A 274 -5.51 -2.60 16.69
C ILE A 274 -6.34 -1.40 17.12
N LEU A 275 -5.79 -0.21 16.93
CA LEU A 275 -6.34 1.08 17.36
C LEU A 275 -6.77 1.87 16.13
N ALA A 276 -7.92 2.52 16.22
CA ALA A 276 -8.27 3.64 15.35
C ALA A 276 -7.95 4.94 16.08
N LEU A 277 -7.14 5.78 15.46
CA LEU A 277 -6.77 7.11 15.93
C LEU A 277 -7.43 8.13 15.00
N ARG A 278 -8.00 9.18 15.57
CA ARG A 278 -8.50 10.33 14.82
C ARG A 278 -7.33 11.03 14.09
N PRO A 279 -7.59 11.92 13.11
CA PRO A 279 -6.53 12.65 12.41
C PRO A 279 -5.61 13.47 13.33
N ASP A 280 -6.08 13.84 14.54
CA ASP A 280 -5.29 14.54 15.57
C ASP A 280 -4.43 13.59 16.45
N GLY A 281 -4.44 12.30 16.14
CA GLY A 281 -3.70 11.25 16.83
C GLY A 281 -4.30 10.77 18.16
N ALA A 282 -5.44 11.31 18.58
CA ALA A 282 -6.14 10.77 19.74
C ALA A 282 -6.76 9.41 19.42
N ILE A 283 -6.63 8.46 20.36
CA ILE A 283 -7.28 7.14 20.24
C ILE A 283 -8.79 7.34 20.22
N GLU A 284 -9.41 6.99 19.10
CA GLU A 284 -10.86 6.98 18.92
C GLU A 284 -11.45 5.72 19.56
N ARG A 285 -10.87 4.55 19.22
CA ARG A 285 -11.38 3.24 19.62
C ARG A 285 -10.31 2.16 19.49
N ILE A 286 -10.43 1.11 20.30
CA ILE A 286 -9.72 -0.16 20.11
C ILE A 286 -10.61 -1.10 19.28
N LEU A 287 -10.17 -1.44 18.07
CA LEU A 287 -10.89 -2.33 17.15
C LEU A 287 -10.85 -3.79 17.62
N THR A 288 -9.70 -4.23 18.14
CA THR A 288 -9.48 -5.62 18.58
C THR A 288 -8.75 -5.65 19.93
N PRO A 289 -9.46 -5.54 21.07
CA PRO A 289 -8.83 -5.49 22.38
C PRO A 289 -8.22 -6.84 22.80
N GLY A 290 -7.08 -6.80 23.50
CA GLY A 290 -6.47 -7.99 24.11
C GLY A 290 -5.55 -8.78 23.18
N TYR A 291 -5.01 -8.13 22.15
CA TYR A 291 -4.08 -8.72 21.20
C TYR A 291 -2.67 -8.83 21.84
N PRO A 292 -2.01 -10.00 21.84
CA PRO A 292 -0.92 -10.27 22.78
C PRO A 292 0.41 -9.56 22.47
N ALA A 293 1.14 -9.25 23.54
CA ALA A 293 2.53 -8.80 23.52
C ALA A 293 3.46 -9.90 23.00
N GLY A 294 4.09 -9.71 21.83
CA GLY A 294 5.18 -10.59 21.41
C GLY A 294 5.61 -10.58 19.94
N ALA A 295 4.85 -10.00 19.02
CA ALA A 295 5.07 -10.26 17.60
C ALA A 295 4.82 -9.08 16.65
N PRO A 296 5.45 -9.05 15.46
CA PRO A 296 5.31 -7.97 14.52
C PRO A 296 4.07 -8.19 13.65
N ARG A 297 3.23 -7.14 13.48
CA ARG A 297 2.06 -7.19 12.60
C ARG A 297 1.94 -5.89 11.86
N PHE A 298 2.42 -5.88 10.63
CA PHE A 298 2.21 -4.73 9.78
C PHE A 298 0.75 -4.70 9.34
N LEU A 299 0.30 -3.51 9.02
CA LEU A 299 -1.03 -3.25 8.52
C LEU A 299 -0.90 -2.88 7.05
N SER A 300 -1.87 -3.28 6.26
CA SER A 300 -1.90 -2.93 4.85
C SER A 300 -3.34 -2.69 4.44
N ASN A 301 -3.54 -1.75 3.52
CA ASN A 301 -4.82 -1.68 2.83
C ASN A 301 -4.97 -2.93 1.96
N ALA A 302 -6.09 -3.63 2.14
CA ALA A 302 -6.44 -4.79 1.31
C ALA A 302 -7.01 -4.36 -0.06
N GLY A 303 -7.38 -3.09 -0.17
CA GLY A 303 -7.92 -2.45 -1.36
C GLY A 303 -6.86 -2.00 -2.36
N CYS A 304 -7.30 -1.07 -3.18
CA CYS A 304 -6.62 -0.48 -4.33
C CYS A 304 -5.12 -0.23 -4.19
N THR A 305 -4.39 -0.63 -5.24
CA THR A 305 -2.92 -0.57 -5.31
C THR A 305 -2.40 0.42 -6.34
N ALA A 306 -3.27 0.97 -7.19
CA ALA A 306 -2.92 2.01 -8.14
C ALA A 306 -2.64 3.34 -7.41
N LEU A 307 -1.72 4.13 -7.96
CA LEU A 307 -1.57 5.51 -7.53
C LEU A 307 -2.84 6.28 -7.96
N VAL A 308 -3.45 6.98 -7.01
CA VAL A 308 -4.62 7.82 -7.31
C VAL A 308 -4.22 8.88 -8.34
N GLY A 309 -5.02 9.03 -9.40
CA GLY A 309 -4.74 9.93 -10.53
C GLY A 309 -3.87 9.35 -11.65
N ASP A 310 -3.22 8.20 -11.45
CA ASP A 310 -2.40 7.51 -12.46
C ASP A 310 -3.28 6.50 -13.21
N LEU A 311 -3.92 6.97 -14.27
CA LEU A 311 -4.92 6.21 -15.03
C LEU A 311 -4.28 5.45 -16.20
N ASP A 312 -3.07 5.81 -16.62
CA ASP A 312 -2.33 5.08 -17.64
C ASP A 312 -1.37 4.00 -17.09
N GLY A 313 -1.08 4.05 -15.78
CA GLY A 313 -0.35 3.03 -15.03
C GLY A 313 1.18 3.17 -15.13
N ASP A 314 1.70 4.31 -15.56
CA ASP A 314 3.14 4.56 -15.72
C ASP A 314 3.85 4.92 -14.40
N GLY A 315 3.09 5.06 -13.31
CA GLY A 315 3.56 5.39 -11.98
C GLY A 315 3.66 6.87 -11.68
N ARG A 316 3.19 7.73 -12.58
CA ARG A 316 3.17 9.19 -12.47
C ARG A 316 1.74 9.69 -12.65
N VAL A 317 1.49 10.88 -12.12
CA VAL A 317 0.26 11.62 -12.39
C VAL A 317 0.66 12.83 -13.21
N THR A 318 0.27 12.85 -14.48
CA THR A 318 0.65 13.84 -15.47
C THR A 318 -0.51 14.17 -16.40
N ASN A 319 -0.32 15.11 -17.31
CA ASN A 319 -1.32 15.42 -18.34
C ASN A 319 -1.57 14.24 -19.31
N PHE A 320 -0.70 13.22 -19.35
CA PHE A 320 -0.91 12.01 -20.16
C PHE A 320 -2.02 11.10 -19.60
N ASP A 321 -2.31 11.21 -18.30
CA ASP A 321 -3.43 10.52 -17.65
C ASP A 321 -4.81 11.04 -18.08
N VAL A 322 -4.89 12.23 -18.71
CA VAL A 322 -6.17 12.88 -19.05
C VAL A 322 -6.98 12.04 -20.04
N ASP A 323 -6.34 11.52 -21.08
CA ASP A 323 -7.03 10.70 -22.09
C ASP A 323 -7.52 9.38 -21.46
N ALA A 324 -6.70 8.76 -20.61
CA ALA A 324 -7.04 7.55 -19.87
C ALA A 324 -8.20 7.80 -18.88
N PHE A 325 -8.17 8.92 -18.16
CA PHE A 325 -9.23 9.36 -17.25
C PHE A 325 -10.56 9.59 -17.97
N VAL A 326 -10.54 10.29 -19.11
CA VAL A 326 -11.75 10.51 -19.93
C VAL A 326 -12.29 9.18 -20.45
N LEU A 327 -11.42 8.31 -20.97
CA LEU A 327 -11.82 6.98 -21.44
C LEU A 327 -12.48 6.18 -20.31
N ALA A 328 -11.88 6.21 -19.12
CA ALA A 328 -12.38 5.55 -17.93
C ALA A 328 -13.79 6.05 -17.51
N LEU A 329 -14.11 7.32 -17.74
CA LEU A 329 -15.43 7.90 -17.48
C LEU A 329 -16.47 7.53 -18.55
N VAL A 330 -16.08 7.54 -19.83
CA VAL A 330 -17.04 7.42 -20.95
C VAL A 330 -17.25 5.98 -21.42
N ASP A 331 -16.23 5.13 -21.36
CA ASP A 331 -16.27 3.72 -21.75
C ASP A 331 -15.36 2.87 -20.85
N ALA A 332 -15.91 2.43 -19.73
CA ALA A 332 -15.20 1.57 -18.78
C ALA A 332 -14.78 0.21 -19.37
N ALA A 333 -15.44 -0.27 -20.43
CA ALA A 333 -15.10 -1.54 -21.06
C ALA A 333 -13.88 -1.37 -21.99
N GLU A 334 -13.84 -0.29 -22.76
CA GLU A 334 -12.66 0.07 -23.57
C GLU A 334 -11.46 0.44 -22.70
N PHE A 335 -11.68 1.15 -21.59
CA PHE A 335 -10.63 1.41 -20.60
C PHE A 335 -10.01 0.11 -20.08
N ALA A 336 -10.82 -0.86 -19.65
CA ALA A 336 -10.30 -2.14 -19.13
C ALA A 336 -9.56 -2.99 -20.18
N LEU A 337 -9.79 -2.74 -21.48
CA LEU A 337 -9.02 -3.37 -22.56
C LEU A 337 -7.72 -2.63 -22.85
N THR A 338 -7.72 -1.30 -22.71
CA THR A 338 -6.58 -0.43 -23.00
C THR A 338 -5.57 -0.41 -21.85
N TYR A 339 -6.07 -0.37 -20.61
CA TYR A 339 -5.31 -0.33 -19.37
C TYR A 339 -5.70 -1.51 -18.46
N PRO A 340 -5.45 -2.76 -18.88
CA PRO A 340 -5.92 -3.96 -18.17
C PRO A 340 -5.31 -4.15 -16.77
N ASP A 341 -4.20 -3.46 -16.49
CA ASP A 341 -3.48 -3.52 -15.22
C ASP A 341 -3.90 -2.40 -14.25
N VAL A 342 -4.69 -1.42 -14.71
CA VAL A 342 -5.14 -0.29 -13.89
C VAL A 342 -6.56 -0.58 -13.42
N ASP A 343 -6.75 -0.67 -12.10
CA ASP A 343 -8.09 -0.70 -11.55
C ASP A 343 -8.69 0.71 -11.61
N ARG A 344 -9.68 0.85 -12.49
CA ARG A 344 -10.37 2.10 -12.80
C ARG A 344 -10.91 2.82 -11.57
N LEU A 345 -11.48 2.09 -10.61
CA LEU A 345 -12.01 2.70 -9.39
C LEU A 345 -10.89 3.10 -8.45
N CYS A 346 -9.80 2.34 -8.43
CA CYS A 346 -8.65 2.64 -7.59
C CYS A 346 -7.91 3.89 -8.00
N ALA A 347 -7.67 4.07 -9.29
CA ALA A 347 -6.93 5.21 -9.80
C ALA A 347 -7.84 6.43 -10.03
N GLY A 348 -9.11 6.21 -10.39
CA GLY A 348 -10.05 7.26 -10.79
C GLY A 348 -10.87 7.91 -9.67
N ASP A 349 -11.14 7.23 -8.55
CA ASP A 349 -11.87 7.79 -7.40
C ASP A 349 -10.92 8.70 -6.57
N ILE A 350 -10.73 9.92 -7.05
CA ILE A 350 -9.74 10.88 -6.53
C ILE A 350 -10.31 11.64 -5.32
N ASN A 351 -11.64 11.77 -5.21
CA ASN A 351 -12.23 12.33 -4.00
C ASN A 351 -12.50 11.28 -2.90
N ARG A 352 -12.29 9.99 -3.21
CA ARG A 352 -12.39 8.83 -2.31
C ARG A 352 -13.77 8.64 -1.69
N ASP A 353 -14.82 9.03 -2.40
CA ASP A 353 -16.20 8.84 -1.95
C ASP A 353 -16.71 7.41 -2.22
N GLY A 354 -15.88 6.58 -2.86
CA GLY A 354 -16.19 5.21 -3.25
C GLY A 354 -16.77 5.10 -4.65
N ARG A 355 -16.75 6.17 -5.45
CA ARG A 355 -17.26 6.22 -6.81
C ARG A 355 -16.25 6.91 -7.71
N PHE A 356 -16.28 6.50 -8.97
CA PHE A 356 -15.56 7.21 -10.00
C PHE A 356 -16.56 7.81 -10.98
N ASP A 357 -16.75 9.12 -10.88
CA ASP A 357 -17.70 9.91 -11.66
C ASP A 357 -17.20 11.35 -11.96
N LEU A 358 -18.11 12.25 -12.35
CA LEU A 358 -17.74 13.61 -12.74
C LEU A 358 -17.21 14.45 -11.57
N PHE A 359 -17.47 14.06 -10.32
CA PHE A 359 -16.94 14.74 -9.14
C PHE A 359 -15.45 14.47 -8.89
N ASP A 360 -14.84 13.56 -9.65
CA ASP A 360 -13.39 13.31 -9.63
C ASP A 360 -12.61 14.25 -10.56
N ILE A 361 -13.27 14.98 -11.47
CA ILE A 361 -12.61 15.86 -12.43
C ILE A 361 -11.86 17.01 -11.74
N ASP A 362 -12.52 17.76 -10.85
CA ASP A 362 -11.89 18.91 -10.19
C ASP A 362 -10.71 18.50 -9.28
N PRO A 363 -10.84 17.42 -8.46
CA PRO A 363 -9.70 16.84 -7.74
C PRO A 363 -8.57 16.37 -8.67
N PHE A 364 -8.89 15.73 -9.80
CA PHE A 364 -7.89 15.31 -10.78
C PHE A 364 -7.11 16.50 -11.35
N VAL A 365 -7.82 17.55 -11.77
CA VAL A 365 -7.18 18.78 -12.25
C VAL A 365 -6.32 19.39 -11.16
N SER A 366 -6.76 19.35 -9.90
CA SER A 366 -5.96 19.83 -8.76
C SER A 366 -4.65 19.06 -8.61
N CYS A 367 -4.64 17.73 -8.81
CA CYS A 367 -3.41 16.97 -8.87
C CYS A 367 -2.44 17.54 -9.91
N LEU A 368 -2.92 17.74 -11.14
CA LEU A 368 -2.09 18.14 -12.27
C LEU A 368 -1.48 19.55 -12.13
N VAL A 369 -2.06 20.41 -11.30
CA VAL A 369 -1.67 21.83 -11.20
C VAL A 369 -1.05 22.21 -9.86
N GLU A 370 -1.14 21.36 -8.83
CA GLU A 370 -0.55 21.65 -7.52
C GLU A 370 0.99 21.54 -7.54
N LEU A 371 1.65 22.52 -6.89
CA LEU A 371 3.11 22.69 -6.90
C LEU A 371 3.86 21.53 -6.21
N PRO A 372 5.08 21.21 -6.67
CA PRO A 372 5.77 19.96 -6.38
C PRO A 372 6.33 19.91 -4.95
N GLU A 373 5.64 19.22 -4.04
CA GLU A 373 6.29 18.63 -2.88
C GLU A 373 6.54 17.14 -3.15
N ILE A 374 7.81 16.71 -3.05
CA ILE A 374 8.21 15.32 -3.26
C ILE A 374 7.39 14.40 -2.35
N GLY A 375 6.69 13.43 -2.95
CA GLY A 375 5.95 12.42 -2.23
C GLY A 375 4.59 12.87 -1.70
N ARG A 376 4.03 14.00 -2.15
CA ARG A 376 2.61 14.31 -1.92
C ARG A 376 1.78 13.58 -2.98
N PRO A 377 1.00 12.55 -2.61
CA PRO A 377 0.12 11.86 -3.57
C PRO A 377 -1.03 12.79 -4.00
N CYS A 378 -1.75 12.39 -5.05
CA CYS A 378 -3.06 12.96 -5.34
C CYS A 378 -3.99 12.89 -4.11
N PRO A 379 -4.86 13.90 -3.91
CA PRO A 379 -5.78 13.97 -2.77
C PRO A 379 -6.59 12.70 -2.51
#